data_AF-A0A933GNQ0-F1
#
_entry.id   AF-A0A933GNQ0-F1
#
_cell.length_a   1.000
_cell.length_b   1.000
_cell.length_c   1.000
_cell.angle_alpha   90.00
_cell.angle_beta   90.00
_cell.angle_gamma   90.00
#
_symmetry.space_group_name_H-M   'P 1'
#
loop_
_entity.id
_entity.type
_entity.pdbx_description
1 polymer ?
#
loop_
_entity_poly.entity_id
_entity_poly.type
_entity_poly.pdbx_seq_one_letter_code
_entity_poly.pdbx_strand_id
1 'polypeptide(L)'
;MEKKIKFNVLYIFLAVWGVIILHSLWIRIYPQVQQIPYSQFQTYLSEGRVEEIRISKTQIQGKVKNPEQGAPANFTTIRVEPELAETLSEQNVRFAGEIESTFMRDLLSWVVPVLLFAAVLPRGVAWATSWQSVRIKQRSTWRKK
;
A
#
# COMPACT_ATOMS: atom_id res chain seq x y z
N MET A 1 16.67 2.15 44.77
CA MET A 1 16.82 2.85 43.48
C MET A 1 15.88 2.22 42.45
N GLU A 2 14.61 2.66 42.31
CA GLU A 2 13.65 1.99 41.38
C GLU A 2 12.54 2.92 40.84
N LYS A 3 12.88 3.99 40.10
CA LYS A 3 11.86 4.91 39.52
C LYS A 3 11.98 5.18 38.01
N LYS A 4 12.89 4.51 37.30
CA LYS A 4 13.11 4.76 35.87
C LYS A 4 12.26 3.89 34.92
N ILE A 5 11.70 2.78 35.39
CA ILE A 5 10.90 1.86 34.55
C ILE A 5 9.46 2.34 34.38
N LYS A 6 8.85 2.98 35.40
CA LYS A 6 7.46 3.45 35.36
C LYS A 6 7.20 4.54 34.31
N PHE A 7 8.21 5.35 33.99
CA PHE A 7 8.08 6.44 33.02
C PHE A 7 8.05 5.94 31.57
N ASN A 8 8.78 4.85 31.27
CA ASN A 8 8.83 4.27 29.93
C ASN A 8 7.55 3.49 29.59
N VAL A 9 6.95 2.82 30.59
CA VAL A 9 5.68 2.09 30.41
C VAL A 9 4.53 3.03 30.05
N LEU A 10 4.47 4.23 30.67
CA LEU A 10 3.46 5.23 30.34
C LEU A 10 3.63 5.75 28.90
N TYR A 11 4.87 5.95 28.45
CA TYR A 11 5.16 6.34 27.06
C TYR A 11 4.76 5.25 26.06
N ILE A 12 5.06 3.99 26.35
CA ILE A 12 4.65 2.85 25.50
C ILE A 12 3.12 2.75 25.45
N PHE A 13 2.45 2.90 26.60
CA PHE A 13 1.00 2.86 26.67
C PHE A 13 0.35 3.99 25.87
N LEU A 14 0.86 5.22 26.00
CA LEU A 14 0.42 6.38 25.21
C LEU A 14 0.70 6.19 23.71
N ALA A 15 1.84 5.61 23.35
CA ALA A 15 2.17 5.32 21.96
C ALA A 15 1.22 4.26 21.36
N VAL A 16 0.95 3.17 22.08
CA VAL A 16 -0.01 2.13 21.64
C VAL A 16 -1.41 2.71 21.51
N TRP A 17 -1.86 3.51 22.48
CA TRP A 17 -3.15 4.20 22.38
C TRP A 17 -3.20 5.17 21.20
N GLY A 18 -2.14 5.93 20.96
CA GLY A 18 -2.04 6.82 19.81
C GLY A 18 -2.15 6.07 18.48
N VAL A 19 -1.46 4.93 18.35
CA VAL A 19 -1.54 4.07 17.16
C VAL A 19 -2.95 3.50 16.99
N ILE A 20 -3.61 3.04 18.07
CA ILE A 20 -4.99 2.54 18.01
C ILE A 20 -5.96 3.64 17.59
N ILE A 21 -5.82 4.86 18.13
CA ILE A 21 -6.65 6.00 17.74
C ILE A 21 -6.41 6.33 16.26
N LEU A 22 -5.15 6.49 15.82
CA LEU A 22 -4.84 6.72 14.41
C LEU A 22 -5.43 5.63 13.51
N HIS A 23 -5.27 4.36 13.89
CA HIS A 23 -5.83 3.23 13.16
C HIS A 23 -7.37 3.29 13.11
N SER A 24 -8.01 3.62 14.22
CA SER A 24 -9.48 3.75 14.31
C SER A 24 -10.02 4.92 13.48
N LEU A 25 -9.28 6.03 13.41
CA LEU A 25 -9.62 7.17 12.56
C LEU A 25 -9.45 6.80 11.09
N TRP A 26 -8.40 6.04 10.75
CA TRP A 26 -8.18 5.54 9.40
C TRP A 26 -9.32 4.63 8.92
N ILE A 27 -9.75 3.65 9.73
CA ILE A 27 -10.85 2.73 9.39
C ILE A 27 -12.18 3.48 9.20
N ARG A 28 -12.43 4.54 9.96
CA ARG A 28 -13.66 5.35 9.83
C ARG A 28 -13.70 6.17 8.54
N ILE A 29 -12.53 6.60 8.04
CA ILE A 29 -12.42 7.41 6.83
C ILE A 29 -12.58 6.55 5.57
N TYR A 30 -12.18 5.28 5.63
CA TYR A 30 -12.37 4.31 4.54
C TYR A 30 -13.53 3.37 4.87
N PRO A 31 -14.79 3.76 4.58
CA PRO A 31 -15.91 2.85 4.72
C PRO A 31 -15.59 1.56 3.96
N GLN A 32 -15.91 0.41 4.56
CA GLN A 32 -15.66 -0.90 3.95
C GLN A 32 -16.37 -0.96 2.60
N VAL A 33 -15.60 -0.76 1.54
CA VAL A 33 -16.12 -0.85 0.18
C VAL A 33 -16.13 -2.33 -0.16
N GLN A 34 -17.32 -2.93 -0.17
CA GLN A 34 -17.41 -4.35 -0.45
C GLN A 34 -17.16 -4.57 -1.94
N GLN A 35 -16.21 -5.44 -2.27
CA GLN A 35 -15.95 -5.79 -3.65
C GLN A 35 -17.05 -6.74 -4.14
N ILE A 36 -17.82 -6.31 -5.13
CA ILE A 36 -18.88 -7.13 -5.73
C ILE A 36 -18.48 -7.56 -7.14
N PRO A 37 -18.96 -8.73 -7.62
CA PRO A 37 -18.78 -9.11 -9.02
C PRO A 37 -19.41 -8.11 -9.98
N TYR A 38 -18.84 -7.99 -11.18
CA TYR A 38 -19.34 -7.08 -12.22
C TYR A 38 -20.77 -7.42 -12.64
N SER A 39 -21.08 -8.71 -12.75
CA SER A 39 -22.45 -9.17 -13.07
C SER A 39 -23.47 -8.73 -12.01
N GLN A 40 -23.10 -8.73 -10.73
CA GLN A 40 -23.97 -8.30 -9.63
C GLN A 40 -24.17 -6.77 -9.65
N PHE A 41 -23.13 -6.03 -10.03
CA PHE A 41 -23.26 -4.59 -10.30
C PHE A 41 -24.25 -4.32 -11.45
N GLN A 42 -24.17 -5.05 -12.56
CA GLN A 42 -25.12 -4.91 -13.67
C GLN A 42 -26.56 -5.16 -13.21
N THR A 43 -26.79 -6.17 -12.36
CA THR A 43 -28.11 -6.44 -11.77
C THR A 43 -28.60 -5.25 -10.93
N TYR A 44 -27.76 -4.68 -10.06
CA TYR A 44 -28.15 -3.51 -9.26
C TYR A 44 -28.43 -2.28 -10.12
N LEU A 45 -27.71 -2.13 -11.23
CA LEU A 45 -27.94 -1.07 -12.19
C LEU A 45 -29.28 -1.26 -12.92
N SER A 46 -29.60 -2.48 -13.38
CA SER A 46 -30.88 -2.79 -14.03
C SER A 46 -32.07 -2.66 -13.10
N GLU A 47 -31.89 -2.96 -11.80
CA GLU A 47 -32.92 -2.81 -10.76
C GLU A 47 -33.11 -1.35 -10.30
N GLY A 48 -32.31 -0.40 -10.79
CA GLY A 48 -32.40 1.02 -10.38
C GLY A 48 -31.99 1.26 -8.92
N ARG A 49 -31.17 0.37 -8.34
CA ARG A 49 -30.72 0.40 -6.94
C ARG A 49 -29.41 1.17 -6.72
N VAL A 50 -28.85 1.75 -7.78
CA VAL A 50 -27.60 2.51 -7.72
C VAL A 50 -27.91 4.02 -7.67
N GLU A 51 -27.37 4.71 -6.67
CA GLU A 51 -27.55 6.16 -6.47
C GLU A 51 -26.50 6.97 -7.24
N GLU A 52 -25.23 6.57 -7.14
CA GLU A 52 -24.09 7.25 -7.79
C GLU A 52 -23.09 6.21 -8.30
N ILE A 53 -22.44 6.50 -9.44
CA ILE A 53 -21.38 5.67 -10.03
C ILE A 53 -20.17 6.56 -10.32
N ARG A 54 -18.99 6.09 -9.89
CA ARG A 54 -17.69 6.68 -10.21
C ARG A 54 -16.84 5.66 -10.96
N ILE A 55 -16.42 6.02 -12.16
CA ILE A 55 -15.66 5.12 -13.04
C ILE A 55 -14.20 5.57 -13.05
N SER A 56 -13.31 4.70 -12.58
CA SER A 56 -11.86 4.86 -12.71
C SER A 56 -11.34 4.05 -13.89
N LYS A 57 -10.04 4.16 -14.18
CA LYS A 57 -9.39 3.37 -15.26
C LYS A 57 -9.51 1.86 -15.05
N THR A 58 -9.43 1.40 -13.80
CA THR A 58 -9.36 -0.02 -13.44
C THR A 58 -10.58 -0.54 -12.69
N GLN A 59 -11.32 0.35 -12.01
CA GLN A 59 -12.41 -0.02 -11.11
C GLN A 59 -13.60 0.91 -11.26
N ILE A 60 -14.78 0.41 -10.91
CA ILE A 60 -16.04 1.14 -10.84
C ILE A 60 -16.46 1.11 -9.39
N GLN A 61 -16.73 2.28 -8.83
CA GLN A 61 -17.25 2.44 -7.48
C GLN A 61 -18.69 2.92 -7.57
N GLY A 62 -19.56 2.44 -6.70
CA GLY A 62 -20.93 2.91 -6.68
C GLY A 62 -21.54 2.92 -5.30
N LYS A 63 -22.60 3.71 -5.15
CA LYS A 63 -23.35 3.86 -3.92
C LYS A 63 -24.74 3.23 -4.09
N VAL A 64 -25.16 2.39 -3.15
CA VAL A 64 -26.49 1.76 -3.20
C VAL A 64 -27.53 2.74 -2.66
N LYS A 65 -28.62 2.90 -3.40
CA LYS A 65 -29.80 3.67 -2.99
C LYS A 65 -30.52 2.90 -1.89
N ASN A 66 -30.71 3.53 -0.72
CA ASN A 66 -31.32 2.93 0.47
C ASN A 66 -30.67 1.58 0.83
N PRO A 67 -29.47 1.56 1.42
CA PRO A 67 -28.86 0.31 1.87
C PRO A 67 -29.81 -0.38 2.85
N GLU A 68 -30.40 -1.51 2.44
CA GLU A 68 -31.15 -2.37 3.34
C GLU A 68 -30.24 -2.85 4.48
N GLN A 69 -30.81 -3.24 5.62
CA GLN A 69 -30.03 -3.69 6.78
C GLN A 69 -29.13 -4.87 6.37
N GLY A 70 -27.83 -4.60 6.20
CA GLY A 70 -26.82 -5.59 5.78
C GLY A 70 -26.20 -5.36 4.40
N ALA A 71 -26.74 -4.47 3.56
CA ALA A 71 -26.13 -4.11 2.28
C ALA A 71 -25.06 -3.01 2.46
N PRO A 72 -23.88 -3.13 1.82
CA PRO A 72 -22.87 -2.08 1.86
C PRO A 72 -23.43 -0.79 1.25
N ALA A 73 -23.27 0.33 1.95
CA ALA A 73 -23.60 1.65 1.39
C ALA A 73 -22.78 1.94 0.11
N ASN A 74 -21.54 1.44 0.06
CA ASN A 74 -20.62 1.62 -1.06
C ASN A 74 -20.11 0.25 -1.55
N PHE A 75 -20.07 0.07 -2.86
CA PHE A 75 -19.48 -1.11 -3.50
C PHE A 75 -18.38 -0.71 -4.49
N THR A 76 -17.49 -1.65 -4.79
CA THR A 76 -16.49 -1.53 -5.86
C THR A 76 -16.51 -2.79 -6.71
N THR A 77 -16.41 -2.65 -8.01
CA THR A 77 -16.16 -3.75 -8.94
C THR A 77 -14.98 -3.40 -9.82
N ILE A 78 -14.25 -4.42 -10.27
CA ILE A 78 -13.21 -4.22 -11.30
C ILE A 78 -13.91 -4.03 -12.64
N ARG A 79 -13.39 -3.12 -13.46
CA ARG A 79 -13.93 -2.83 -14.78
C ARG A 79 -13.66 -4.01 -15.72
N VAL A 80 -14.71 -4.50 -16.36
CA VAL A 80 -14.65 -5.48 -17.46
C VAL A 80 -14.87 -4.73 -18.78
N GLU A 81 -14.30 -5.26 -19.86
CA GLU A 81 -14.52 -4.73 -21.21
C GLU A 81 -16.00 -4.86 -21.63
N PRO A 82 -16.62 -3.82 -22.23
CA PRO A 82 -18.06 -3.82 -22.50
C PRO A 82 -18.52 -4.98 -23.40
N GLU A 83 -17.77 -5.28 -24.47
CA GLU A 83 -18.10 -6.34 -25.44
C GLU A 83 -18.10 -7.72 -24.78
N LEU A 84 -17.10 -7.98 -23.93
CA LEU A 84 -17.02 -9.21 -23.15
C LEU A 84 -18.12 -9.29 -22.09
N ALA A 85 -18.40 -8.17 -21.42
CA ALA A 85 -19.45 -8.10 -20.40
C ALA A 85 -20.84 -8.37 -20.98
N GLU A 86 -21.13 -7.91 -22.20
CA GLU A 86 -22.39 -8.16 -22.90
C GLU A 86 -22.55 -9.66 -23.20
N THR A 87 -21.53 -10.28 -23.78
CA THR A 87 -21.53 -11.71 -24.11
C THR A 87 -21.67 -12.59 -22.86
N LEU A 88 -20.99 -12.23 -21.77
CA LEU A 88 -21.07 -12.96 -20.49
C LEU A 88 -22.39 -12.73 -19.76
N SER A 89 -23.01 -11.56 -19.92
CA SER A 89 -24.31 -11.24 -19.31
C SER A 89 -25.43 -12.14 -19.86
N GLU A 90 -25.42 -12.42 -21.17
CA GLU A 90 -26.37 -13.33 -21.82
C GLU A 90 -26.33 -14.75 -21.23
N GLN A 91 -25.15 -15.19 -20.78
CA GLN A 91 -24.92 -16.53 -20.25
C GLN A 91 -25.36 -16.67 -18.77
N ASN A 92 -25.87 -15.61 -18.13
CA ASN A 92 -26.32 -15.61 -16.73
C ASN A 92 -25.26 -16.13 -15.73
N VAL A 93 -23.97 -15.97 -16.05
CA VAL A 93 -22.86 -16.40 -15.19
C VAL A 93 -22.37 -15.26 -14.30
N ARG A 94 -21.77 -15.60 -13.15
CA ARG A 94 -21.10 -14.61 -12.31
C ARG A 94 -19.70 -14.34 -12.85
N PHE A 95 -19.40 -13.09 -13.18
CA PHE A 95 -18.10 -12.69 -13.68
C PHE A 95 -17.63 -11.37 -13.04
N ALA A 96 -16.32 -11.23 -12.92
CA ALA A 96 -15.64 -10.07 -12.39
C ALA A 96 -14.32 -9.90 -13.14
N GLY A 97 -13.85 -8.67 -13.31
CA GLY A 97 -12.49 -8.43 -13.76
C GLY A 97 -11.51 -8.79 -12.65
N GLU A 98 -10.32 -9.24 -13.01
CA GLU A 98 -9.22 -9.47 -12.09
C GLU A 98 -8.06 -8.54 -12.47
N ILE A 99 -7.49 -7.82 -11.49
CA ILE A 99 -6.31 -7.01 -11.72
C ILE A 99 -5.11 -7.88 -11.33
N GLU A 100 -4.32 -8.28 -12.32
CA GLU A 100 -3.03 -8.91 -12.06
C GLU A 100 -2.11 -7.90 -11.35
N SER A 101 -1.87 -8.10 -10.06
CA SER A 101 -0.96 -7.25 -9.30
C SER A 101 0.48 -7.72 -9.50
N THR A 102 1.23 -7.04 -10.37
CA THR A 102 2.67 -7.26 -10.50
C THR A 102 3.45 -6.67 -9.33
N PHE A 103 2.82 -5.89 -8.44
CA PHE A 103 3.49 -5.17 -7.37
C PHE A 103 4.42 -6.05 -6.52
N MET A 104 4.01 -7.27 -6.15
CA MET A 104 4.88 -8.17 -5.38
C MET A 104 6.04 -8.71 -6.19
N ARG A 105 5.81 -9.02 -7.48
CA ARG A 105 6.89 -9.44 -8.39
C ARG A 105 7.89 -8.31 -8.56
N ASP A 106 7.40 -7.10 -8.78
CA ASP A 106 8.23 -5.90 -8.95
C ASP A 106 9.00 -5.59 -7.66
N LEU A 107 8.34 -5.68 -6.50
CA LEU A 107 8.94 -5.52 -5.18
C LEU A 107 10.10 -6.51 -4.97
N LEU A 108 9.85 -7.79 -5.20
CA LEU A 108 10.87 -8.83 -5.07
C LEU A 108 11.98 -8.68 -6.10
N SER A 109 11.68 -8.23 -7.33
CA SER A 109 12.65 -8.04 -8.40
C SER A 109 13.72 -7.00 -8.07
N TRP A 110 13.44 -6.00 -7.22
CA TRP A 110 14.45 -5.03 -6.78
C TRP A 110 15.00 -5.33 -5.38
N VAL A 111 14.20 -5.90 -4.47
CA VAL A 111 14.66 -6.28 -3.12
C VAL A 111 15.69 -7.41 -3.18
N VAL A 112 15.47 -8.43 -4.01
CA VAL A 112 16.38 -9.57 -4.13
C VAL A 112 17.79 -9.13 -4.59
N PRO A 113 17.97 -8.33 -5.65
CA PRO A 113 19.27 -7.78 -6.01
C PRO A 113 19.94 -6.99 -4.88
N VAL A 114 19.20 -6.13 -4.17
CA VAL A 114 19.75 -5.34 -3.05
C VAL A 114 20.26 -6.25 -1.93
N LEU A 115 19.49 -7.29 -1.58
CA LEU A 115 19.90 -8.27 -0.58
C LEU A 115 21.11 -9.09 -1.04
N LEU A 116 21.18 -9.46 -2.31
CA LEU A 116 22.33 -10.16 -2.87
C LEU A 116 23.58 -9.27 -2.84
N PHE A 117 23.48 -8.00 -3.24
CA PHE A 117 24.60 -7.06 -3.11
C PHE A 117 25.01 -6.84 -1.64
N ALA A 118 24.04 -6.69 -0.73
CA ALA A 118 24.33 -6.53 0.69
C ALA A 118 24.95 -7.79 1.34
N ALA A 119 24.60 -8.97 0.85
CA ALA A 119 25.15 -10.25 1.31
C ALA A 119 26.52 -10.55 0.72
N VAL A 120 26.75 -10.19 -0.55
CA VAL A 120 28.01 -10.43 -1.28
C VAL A 120 29.05 -9.36 -1.00
N LEU A 121 28.68 -8.10 -0.72
CA LEU A 121 29.64 -7.10 -0.26
C LEU A 121 30.16 -7.51 1.13
N PRO A 122 31.46 -7.82 1.27
CA PRO A 122 32.04 -7.95 2.60
C PRO A 122 31.86 -6.61 3.31
N ARG A 123 31.50 -6.63 4.61
CA ARG A 123 31.41 -5.46 5.49
C ARG A 123 32.80 -4.83 5.71
N GLY A 124 33.38 -4.28 4.65
CA GLY A 124 34.79 -3.91 4.58
C GLY A 124 35.09 -3.04 3.36
N VAL A 125 34.14 -2.18 2.96
CA VAL A 125 34.44 -1.14 1.96
C VAL A 125 35.39 -0.14 2.64
N ALA A 126 36.67 -0.45 2.58
CA ALA A 126 37.80 0.33 3.06
C ALA A 126 38.12 1.51 2.12
N TRP A 127 37.10 2.30 1.74
CA TRP A 127 37.30 3.52 0.93
C TRP A 127 37.41 4.78 1.80
N ALA A 128 37.09 4.69 3.09
CA ALA A 128 37.16 5.82 4.01
C ALA A 128 38.59 6.17 4.49
N THR A 129 39.59 5.31 4.27
CA THR A 129 40.96 5.52 4.78
C THR A 129 41.97 6.04 3.75
N SER A 130 41.62 6.19 2.47
CA SER A 130 42.55 6.74 1.47
C SER A 130 42.65 8.28 1.48
N TRP A 131 41.81 8.99 2.25
CA TRP A 131 41.79 10.47 2.30
C TRP A 131 42.66 11.10 3.41
N GLN A 132 43.31 10.32 4.27
CA GLN A 132 44.19 10.87 5.32
C GLN A 132 45.67 10.97 4.90
N SER A 133 46.13 10.16 3.96
CA SER A 133 47.55 10.12 3.55
C SER A 133 48.00 11.31 2.69
N VAL A 134 47.06 12.05 2.08
CA VAL A 134 47.39 13.23 1.24
C VAL A 134 47.63 14.50 2.07
N ARG A 135 47.13 14.58 3.31
CA ARG A 135 47.25 15.80 4.14
C ARG A 135 48.58 15.93 4.92
N ILE A 136 49.41 14.89 4.98
CA ILE A 136 50.62 14.88 5.83
C ILE A 136 51.88 15.35 5.07
N LYS A 137 51.88 15.36 3.74
CA LYS A 137 53.09 15.68 2.94
C LYS A 137 53.34 17.16 2.65
N GLN A 138 52.42 18.07 3.01
CA GLN A 138 52.60 19.51 2.73
C GLN A 138 53.21 20.35 3.86
N ARG A 139 53.38 19.81 5.07
CA ARG A 139 53.81 20.62 6.23
C ARG A 139 55.33 20.66 6.47
N SER A 140 56.13 19.91 5.70
CA SER A 140 57.59 19.82 5.93
C SER A 140 58.45 20.74 5.06
N THR A 141 57.88 21.43 4.07
CA THR A 141 58.64 22.30 3.14
C THR A 141 58.70 23.77 3.54
N TRP A 142 57.99 24.19 4.59
CA TRP A 142 57.95 25.59 5.05
C TRP A 142 58.91 25.94 6.19
N ARG A 143 59.78 25.01 6.61
CA ARG A 143 60.81 25.26 7.66
C ARG A 143 62.24 25.12 7.12
N LYS A 144 62.46 25.53 5.87
CA LYS A 144 63.79 25.76 5.28
C LYS A 144 63.66 26.79 4.15
N LYS A 145 63.26 28.01 4.50
CA LYS A 145 63.66 29.22 3.78
C LYS A 145 63.54 30.42 4.70
#